data_AF-A0A8T5JBF6-F1
#
_entry.id   AF-A0A8T5JBF6-F1
#
_cell.length_a   1.000
_cell.length_b   1.000
_cell.length_c   1.000
_cell.angle_alpha   90.00
_cell.angle_beta   90.00
_cell.angle_gamma   90.00
#
_symmetry.space_group_name_H-M   'P 1'
#
loop_
_entity.id
_entity.type
_entity.pdbx_description
1 polymer ?
#
loop_
_entity_poly.entity_id
_entity_poly.type
_entity_poly.pdbx_seq_one_letter_code
_entity_poly.pdbx_strand_id
1 'polypeptide(L)'
;MKKEGGRRDHLAEQRTHLANERTLLAYWRTAFSFFILAAFISKFSDSDYSAISTSAFAIFSVVIFIYGFVRFRKYHREILAVK
;
A
#
# COMPACT_ATOMS: atom_id res chain seq x y z
N MET A 1 5.82 0.95 43.65
CA MET A 1 5.56 -0.07 42.61
C MET A 1 4.83 0.53 41.39
N LYS A 2 5.41 1.51 40.67
CA LYS A 2 4.69 2.22 39.58
C LYS A 2 5.62 2.66 38.45
N LYS A 3 6.25 1.74 37.70
CA LYS A 3 6.97 2.06 36.44
C LYS A 3 6.96 0.97 35.36
N GLU A 4 6.26 -0.16 35.54
CA GLU A 4 6.25 -1.22 34.52
C GLU A 4 5.10 -1.11 33.49
N GLY A 5 3.97 -0.50 33.87
CA GLY A 5 2.80 -0.36 32.98
C GLY A 5 3.06 0.51 31.75
N GLY A 6 3.73 1.66 31.91
CA GLY A 6 3.90 2.63 30.81
C GLY A 6 4.81 2.16 29.67
N ARG A 7 5.84 1.34 29.95
CA ARG A 7 6.72 0.80 28.89
C ARG A 7 6.03 -0.28 28.08
N ARG A 8 5.21 -1.13 28.72
CA ARG A 8 4.48 -2.20 28.04
C ARG A 8 3.39 -1.63 27.13
N ASP A 9 2.67 -0.62 27.60
CA ASP A 9 1.68 0.10 26.80
C ASP A 9 2.31 0.79 25.59
N HIS A 10 3.43 1.49 25.79
CA HIS A 10 4.11 2.17 24.68
C HIS A 10 4.64 1.18 23.62
N LEU A 11 5.15 0.03 24.06
CA LEU A 11 5.56 -1.05 23.16
C LEU A 11 4.37 -1.74 22.48
N ALA A 12 3.19 -1.78 23.13
CA ALA A 12 1.97 -2.30 22.51
C ALA A 12 1.46 -1.35 21.41
N GLU A 13 1.44 -0.04 21.68
CA GLU A 13 1.07 1.00 20.72
C GLU A 13 2.00 0.96 19.49
N GLN A 14 3.32 0.90 19.70
CA GLN A 14 4.29 0.80 18.61
C GLN A 14 4.08 -0.45 17.73
N ARG A 15 3.74 -1.61 18.31
CA ARG A 15 3.47 -2.83 17.53
C ARG A 15 2.24 -2.68 16.65
N THR A 16 1.19 -2.01 17.12
CA THR A 16 0.00 -1.75 16.30
C THR A 16 0.30 -0.80 15.14
N HIS A 17 1.11 0.23 15.39
CA HIS A 17 1.56 1.16 14.36
C HIS A 17 2.40 0.46 13.28
N LEU A 18 3.41 -0.31 13.69
CA LEU A 18 4.29 -1.06 12.79
C LEU A 18 3.51 -2.10 11.97
N ALA A 19 2.48 -2.72 12.54
CA ALA A 19 1.62 -3.66 11.82
C ALA A 19 0.77 -2.96 10.73
N ASN A 20 0.34 -1.73 10.97
CA ASN A 20 -0.39 -0.93 9.99
C ASN A 20 0.53 -0.47 8.84
N GLU A 21 1.75 -0.02 9.18
CA GLU A 21 2.79 0.31 8.19
C GLU A 21 3.17 -0.91 7.34
N ARG A 22 3.28 -2.09 7.95
CA ARG A 22 3.52 -3.34 7.20
C ARG A 22 2.41 -3.60 6.19
N THR A 23 1.15 -3.37 6.58
CA THR A 23 -0.01 -3.57 5.71
C THR A 23 -0.02 -2.55 4.57
N LEU A 24 0.35 -1.29 4.85
CA LEU A 24 0.59 -0.29 3.82
C LEU A 24 1.66 -0.75 2.83
N LEU A 25 2.83 -1.14 3.31
CA LEU A 25 3.94 -1.56 2.46
C LEU A 25 3.57 -2.78 1.62
N ALA A 26 2.70 -3.67 2.11
CA ALA A 26 2.16 -4.77 1.32
C ALA A 26 1.27 -4.28 0.16
N TYR A 27 0.44 -3.26 0.36
CA TYR A 27 -0.33 -2.62 -0.73
C TYR A 27 0.57 -1.93 -1.76
N TRP A 28 1.63 -1.25 -1.31
CA TRP A 28 2.61 -0.66 -2.23
C TRP A 28 3.33 -1.73 -3.04
N ARG A 29 3.70 -2.84 -2.41
CA ARG A 29 4.34 -3.97 -3.09
C ARG A 29 3.45 -4.54 -4.20
N THR A 30 2.17 -4.78 -3.93
CA THR A 30 1.26 -5.30 -4.96
C THR A 30 1.06 -4.30 -6.09
N ALA A 31 0.91 -3.01 -5.78
CA ALA A 31 0.78 -1.97 -6.80
C ALA A 31 2.02 -1.90 -7.71
N PHE A 32 3.23 -1.93 -7.14
CA PHE A 32 4.46 -1.96 -7.93
C PHE A 32 4.64 -3.25 -8.73
N SER A 33 4.25 -4.41 -8.20
CA SER A 33 4.25 -5.67 -8.98
C SER A 33 3.40 -5.55 -10.24
N PHE A 34 2.19 -4.99 -10.13
CA PHE A 34 1.32 -4.76 -11.30
C PHE A 34 1.89 -3.72 -12.26
N PHE A 35 2.51 -2.66 -11.74
CA PHE A 35 3.18 -1.64 -12.57
C PHE A 35 4.35 -2.23 -13.38
N ILE A 36 5.23 -3.00 -12.73
CA ILE A 36 6.36 -3.67 -13.39
C ILE A 36 5.85 -4.69 -14.41
N LEU A 37 4.81 -5.46 -14.08
CA LEU A 37 4.20 -6.41 -15.01
C LEU A 37 3.64 -5.71 -16.25
N ALA A 38 2.96 -4.57 -16.10
CA ALA A 38 2.46 -3.78 -17.21
C ALA A 38 3.61 -3.23 -18.09
N ALA A 39 4.67 -2.71 -17.48
CA ALA A 39 5.86 -2.23 -18.18
C ALA A 39 6.60 -3.36 -18.92
N PHE A 40 6.63 -4.56 -18.34
CA PHE A 40 7.22 -5.75 -18.94
C PHE A 40 6.45 -6.18 -20.20
N ILE A 41 5.12 -6.25 -20.11
CA ILE A 41 4.25 -6.55 -21.27
C ILE A 41 4.44 -5.50 -22.36
N SER A 42 4.48 -4.21 -21.99
CA SER A 42 4.68 -3.11 -22.95
C SER A 42 5.99 -3.19 -23.73
N LYS A 43 7.06 -3.68 -23.09
CA LYS A 43 8.40 -3.71 -23.69
C LYS A 43 8.66 -4.98 -24.50
N PHE A 44 7.95 -6.07 -24.19
CA PHE A 44 8.21 -7.39 -24.76
C PHE A 44 7.18 -7.82 -25.81
N SER A 45 6.19 -6.98 -26.12
CA SER A 45 5.11 -7.34 -27.04
C SER A 45 5.01 -6.33 -28.19
N ASP A 46 5.44 -6.77 -29.38
CA ASP A 46 5.43 -6.00 -30.65
C ASP A 46 4.08 -6.07 -31.39
N SER A 47 3.01 -6.53 -30.74
CA SER A 47 1.68 -6.68 -31.35
C SER A 47 0.79 -5.48 -31.04
N ASP A 48 -0.02 -5.02 -32.01
CA ASP A 48 -0.97 -3.92 -31.83
C ASP A 48 -1.96 -4.15 -30.67
N TYR A 49 -2.30 -5.42 -30.38
CA TYR A 49 -3.14 -5.79 -29.24
C TYR A 49 -2.46 -5.58 -27.87
N SER A 50 -1.13 -5.46 -27.85
CA SER A 50 -0.38 -5.12 -26.64
C SER A 50 -0.68 -3.71 -26.17
N ALA A 51 -0.86 -2.75 -27.08
CA ALA A 51 -1.04 -1.36 -26.70
C ALA A 51 -2.31 -1.15 -25.85
N ILE A 52 -3.39 -1.84 -26.21
CA ILE A 52 -4.68 -1.79 -25.50
C ILE A 52 -4.57 -2.47 -24.13
N SER A 53 -3.96 -3.65 -24.08
CA SER A 53 -3.81 -4.40 -22.83
C SER A 53 -2.86 -3.70 -21.85
N THR A 54 -1.72 -3.18 -22.32
CA THR A 54 -0.80 -2.35 -21.52
C THR A 54 -1.51 -1.14 -20.93
N SER A 55 -2.29 -0.42 -21.73
CA SER A 55 -3.02 0.78 -21.27
C SER A 55 -4.06 0.43 -20.20
N ALA A 56 -4.81 -0.66 -20.38
CA ALA A 56 -5.77 -1.14 -19.38
C ALA A 56 -5.08 -1.52 -18.05
N PHE A 57 -3.99 -2.28 -18.11
CA PHE A 57 -3.22 -2.66 -16.92
C PHE A 57 -2.53 -1.47 -16.24
N ALA A 58 -2.05 -0.49 -17.00
CA ALA A 58 -1.47 0.73 -16.47
C ALA A 58 -2.50 1.56 -15.68
N ILE A 59 -3.70 1.74 -16.23
CA ILE A 59 -4.81 2.41 -15.52
C ILE A 59 -5.18 1.64 -14.25
N PHE A 60 -5.28 0.31 -14.34
CA PHE A 60 -5.63 -0.52 -13.20
C PHE A 60 -4.59 -0.42 -12.06
N SER A 61 -3.30 -0.37 -12.43
CA SER A 61 -2.20 -0.14 -11.49
C SER A 61 -2.33 1.21 -10.77
N VAL A 62 -2.61 2.29 -11.52
CA VAL A 62 -2.81 3.63 -10.95
C VAL A 62 -4.02 3.67 -10.02
N VAL A 63 -5.13 3.00 -10.37
CA VAL A 63 -6.33 2.92 -9.52
C VAL A 63 -6.02 2.19 -8.21
N ILE A 64 -5.34 1.04 -8.25
CA ILE A 64 -4.94 0.29 -7.06
C ILE A 64 -3.99 1.12 -6.19
N PHE A 65 -3.05 1.83 -6.81
CA PHE A 65 -2.11 2.70 -6.13
C PHE A 65 -2.82 3.85 -5.39
N ILE A 66 -3.73 4.55 -6.07
CA ILE A 66 -4.54 5.63 -5.47
C ILE A 66 -5.43 5.06 -4.36
N TYR A 67 -6.08 3.92 -4.58
CA TYR A 67 -6.92 3.27 -3.56
C TYR A 67 -6.10 2.92 -2.31
N GLY A 68 -4.92 2.31 -2.49
CA GLY A 68 -4.00 2.00 -1.39
C GLY A 68 -3.54 3.24 -0.63
N PHE A 69 -3.21 4.32 -1.36
CA PHE A 69 -2.79 5.59 -0.77
C PHE A 69 -3.90 6.28 0.01
N VAL A 70 -5.12 6.35 -0.54
CA VAL A 70 -6.29 6.95 0.11
C VAL A 70 -6.70 6.15 1.34
N ARG A 71 -6.72 4.81 1.25
CA ARG A 71 -7.00 3.90 2.37
C ARG A 71 -6.02 4.13 3.50
N PHE A 72 -4.73 4.22 3.20
CA PHE A 72 -3.70 4.49 4.20
C PHE A 72 -3.92 5.81 4.93
N ARG A 73 -4.18 6.89 4.18
CA ARG A 73 -4.43 8.21 4.78
C ARG A 73 -5.71 8.23 5.60
N LYS A 74 -6.75 7.46 5.24
CA LYS A 74 -7.99 7.36 6.02
C LYS A 74 -7.76 6.68 7.38
N TYR A 75 -7.06 5.54 7.39
CA TYR A 75 -6.74 4.82 8.62
C TYR A 75 -5.83 5.62 9.56
N HIS A 76 -4.86 6.35 9.00
CA HIS A 76 -3.99 7.19 9.81
C HIS A 76 -4.74 8.33 10.51
N ARG A 77 -5.83 8.83 9.90
CA ARG A 77 -6.69 9.87 10.49
C ARG A 77 -7.63 9.33 11.56
N GLU A 78 -8.19 8.13 11.39
CA GLU A 78 -9.08 7.53 12.39
C GLU A 78 -8.34 7.21 13.71
N ILE A 79 -7.07 6.83 13.65
CA ILE A 79 -6.26 6.60 14.86
C ILE A 79 -5.94 7.93 15.58
N LEU A 80 -5.75 9.02 14.83
CA LEU A 80 -5.50 10.37 15.40
C LEU A 80 -6.77 11.06 15.90
N ALA A 81 -7.95 10.68 15.42
CA ALA A 81 -9.23 11.28 15.80
C ALA A 81 -9.87 10.66 17.06
N VAL A 82 -9.36 9.52 17.53
CA VAL A 82 -9.82 8.84 18.76
C VAL A 82 -8.98 9.22 19.99
N LYS A 83 -8.02 10.16 19.83
CA LYS A 83 -7.22 10.72 20.91
C LYS A 83 -7.77 12.08 21.33
#